data_AF-A0AB34JBL4-F1
#
_entry.id   AF-A0AB34JBL4-F1
#
_cell.length_a   1.000
_cell.length_b   1.000
_cell.length_c   1.000
_cell.angle_alpha   90.00
_cell.angle_beta   90.00
_cell.angle_gamma   90.00
#
_symmetry.space_group_name_H-M   'P 1'
#
loop_
_entity.id
_entity.type
_entity.pdbx_description
1 polymer ?
#
loop_
_entity_poly.entity_id
_entity_poly.type
_entity_poly.pdbx_seq_one_letter_code
_entity_poly.pdbx_strand_id
1 'polypeptide(L)'
;MEDLRSLRQRNPEHKVPERDQYGFEVRPSNMVARKRMDALDNVSIPAHWTHPALHKTRSALQAARHSALTPDMSYDIDGDGFVSQRDYHHARKWDSERIGKLTSQQRELALKEEYSSLSAKLTDSEIGGNTRARVIMNALKEAPEVNDTWRHYNLREASLVINSLKHKSSQQATDCMSSPNVPVNSGPGGRALTRAQMLANRREEYVNEAKATADRIAKDIM
;
A
#
# COMPACT_ATOMS: atom_id res chain seq x y z
N MET A 1 19.26 72.35 -21.19
CA MET A 1 18.70 70.99 -21.36
C MET A 1 18.36 70.48 -19.97
N GLU A 2 17.13 70.71 -19.53
CA GLU A 2 16.64 70.26 -18.22
C GLU A 2 16.13 68.82 -18.31
N ASP A 3 16.53 68.03 -17.33
CA ASP A 3 16.38 66.58 -17.29
C ASP A 3 14.94 66.20 -16.90
N LEU A 4 14.16 65.73 -17.87
CA LEU A 4 12.73 65.37 -17.73
C LEU A 4 12.46 64.18 -16.79
N ARG A 5 13.48 63.66 -16.10
CA ARG A 5 13.36 62.52 -15.17
C ARG A 5 13.06 62.93 -13.73
N SER A 6 13.15 64.21 -13.37
CA SER A 6 12.97 64.69 -11.99
C SER A 6 11.51 64.97 -11.58
N LEU A 7 10.55 65.00 -12.51
CA LEU A 7 9.14 65.31 -12.25
C LEU A 7 8.28 64.12 -11.75
N ARG A 8 8.89 62.98 -11.43
CA ARG A 8 8.20 61.83 -10.82
C ARG A 8 8.23 61.84 -9.28
N GLN A 9 8.33 63.02 -8.66
CA GLN A 9 7.92 63.18 -7.27
C GLN A 9 6.39 63.10 -7.20
N ARG A 10 5.90 61.88 -7.01
CA ARG A 10 4.49 61.55 -6.82
C ARG A 10 4.02 62.23 -5.52
N ASN A 11 2.91 62.96 -5.60
CA ASN A 11 2.15 63.39 -4.42
C ASN A 11 2.06 62.22 -3.41
N PRO A 12 2.57 62.38 -2.18
CA PRO A 12 2.50 61.32 -1.16
C PRO A 12 1.07 61.05 -0.66
N GLU A 13 0.08 61.84 -1.07
CA GLU A 13 -1.30 61.77 -0.58
C GLU A 13 -2.23 60.87 -1.40
N HIS A 14 -1.85 60.44 -2.61
CA HIS A 14 -2.71 59.55 -3.40
C HIS A 14 -2.25 58.10 -3.32
N LYS A 15 -2.70 57.40 -2.27
CA LYS A 15 -2.52 55.95 -2.14
C LYS A 15 -3.73 55.25 -2.77
N VAL A 16 -3.49 54.41 -3.78
CA VAL A 16 -4.55 53.61 -4.41
C VAL A 16 -5.13 52.67 -3.35
N PRO A 17 -6.46 52.63 -3.14
CA PRO A 17 -7.07 51.72 -2.17
C PRO A 17 -6.86 50.27 -2.60
N GLU A 18 -6.24 49.47 -1.74
CA GLU A 18 -6.14 48.03 -1.93
C GLU A 18 -7.50 47.39 -1.64
N ARG A 19 -8.02 46.58 -2.57
CA ARG A 19 -9.27 45.83 -2.40
C ARG A 19 -9.00 44.34 -2.37
N ASP A 20 -9.76 43.60 -1.57
CA ASP A 20 -9.67 42.14 -1.52
C ASP A 20 -10.31 41.49 -2.75
N GLN A 21 -10.26 40.15 -2.83
CA GLN A 21 -10.85 39.36 -3.93
C GLN A 21 -12.38 39.53 -4.07
N TYR A 22 -13.04 40.14 -3.08
CA TYR A 22 -14.48 40.42 -3.07
C TYR A 22 -14.79 41.91 -3.28
N GLY A 23 -13.78 42.76 -3.50
CA GLY A 23 -13.92 44.17 -3.80
C GLY A 23 -14.03 45.09 -2.59
N PHE A 24 -13.82 44.61 -1.36
CA PHE A 24 -13.82 45.42 -0.14
C PHE A 24 -12.44 46.02 0.13
N GLU A 25 -12.39 47.26 0.63
CA GLU A 25 -11.11 47.91 0.98
C GLU A 25 -10.40 47.15 2.12
N VAL A 26 -9.17 46.73 1.85
CA VAL A 26 -8.28 46.09 2.82
C VAL A 26 -7.87 47.16 3.84
N ARG A 27 -8.53 47.16 5.00
CA ARG A 27 -8.12 48.02 6.11
C ARG A 27 -6.67 47.69 6.48
N PRO A 28 -5.79 48.68 6.72
CA PRO A 28 -4.41 48.44 7.08
C PRO A 28 -4.36 47.53 8.31
N SER A 29 -3.82 46.32 8.12
CA SER A 29 -3.75 45.18 9.03
C SER A 29 -3.33 45.53 10.47
N ASN A 30 -2.60 46.62 10.65
CA ASN A 30 -1.96 46.99 11.91
C ASN A 30 -2.93 47.22 13.09
N MET A 31 -4.20 47.62 12.86
CA MET A 31 -5.17 47.78 13.95
C MET A 31 -5.89 46.47 14.35
N VAL A 32 -6.05 45.53 13.42
CA VAL A 32 -6.65 44.21 13.71
C VAL A 32 -5.62 43.28 14.34
N ALA A 33 -4.36 43.37 13.94
CA ALA A 33 -3.26 42.59 14.50
C ALA A 33 -2.98 42.95 15.97
N ARG A 34 -3.04 44.24 16.34
CA ARG A 34 -2.81 44.68 17.73
C ARG A 34 -3.92 44.23 18.69
N LYS A 35 -5.20 44.39 18.32
CA LYS A 35 -6.33 43.94 19.15
C LYS A 35 -6.40 42.42 19.36
N ARG A 36 -5.74 41.62 18.52
CA ARG A 36 -5.69 40.14 18.68
C ARG A 36 -4.61 39.66 19.65
N MET A 37 -3.56 40.45 19.90
CA MET A 37 -2.49 40.07 20.82
C MET A 37 -2.94 40.22 22.27
N ASP A 38 -3.66 41.29 22.61
CA ASP A 38 -4.22 41.52 23.96
C ASP A 38 -5.24 40.44 24.38
N ALA A 39 -5.87 39.76 23.41
CA ALA A 39 -6.80 38.66 23.65
C ALA A 39 -6.09 37.32 23.97
N LEU A 40 -4.78 37.22 23.76
CA LEU A 40 -3.99 36.00 23.99
C LEU A 40 -3.36 35.97 25.39
N ASP A 41 -3.34 37.09 26.12
CA ASP A 41 -2.70 37.20 27.44
C ASP A 41 -3.34 36.30 28.51
N ASN A 42 -4.58 35.88 28.32
CA ASN A 42 -5.30 34.96 29.22
C ASN A 42 -5.45 33.54 28.67
N VAL A 43 -4.83 33.20 27.54
CA VAL A 43 -4.94 31.85 26.95
C VAL A 43 -3.87 30.96 27.55
N SER A 44 -4.28 30.03 28.42
CA SER A 44 -3.40 29.00 28.96
C SER A 44 -2.90 28.10 27.82
N ILE A 45 -1.62 28.23 27.48
CA ILE A 45 -0.96 27.40 26.47
C ILE A 45 -0.75 26.01 27.09
N PRO A 46 -1.21 24.91 26.45
CA PRO A 46 -0.93 23.57 26.93
C PRO A 46 0.57 23.32 27.07
N ALA A 47 0.98 22.66 28.16
CA ALA A 47 2.40 22.41 28.45
C ALA A 47 3.15 21.70 27.31
N HIS A 48 2.45 20.90 26.49
CA HIS A 48 3.07 20.20 25.37
C HIS A 48 3.46 21.10 24.18
N TRP A 49 2.98 22.35 24.13
CA TRP A 49 3.32 23.32 23.08
C TRP A 49 4.59 24.11 23.39
N THR A 50 5.03 24.14 24.66
CA THR A 50 6.25 24.85 25.08
C THR A 50 7.51 23.99 24.92
N HIS A 51 7.37 22.70 24.60
CA HIS A 51 8.51 21.83 24.33
C HIS A 51 9.25 22.27 23.07
N PRO A 52 10.60 22.34 23.10
CA PRO A 52 11.37 22.61 21.89
C PRO A 52 11.10 21.51 20.86
N ALA A 53 11.10 21.88 19.57
CA ALA A 53 10.89 20.92 18.50
C ALA A 53 11.93 19.79 18.58
N LEU A 54 11.46 18.55 18.77
CA LEU A 54 12.31 17.36 18.87
C LEU A 54 13.19 17.16 17.62
N HIS A 55 12.68 17.54 16.45
CA HIS A 55 13.36 17.44 15.18
C HIS A 55 13.56 18.83 14.56
N LYS A 56 14.82 19.18 14.28
CA LYS A 56 15.20 20.52 13.76
C LYS A 56 14.80 20.74 12.29
N THR A 57 14.66 19.68 11.50
CA THR A 57 14.37 19.73 10.06
C THR A 57 13.15 18.88 9.71
N ARG A 58 12.46 19.25 8.62
CA ARG A 58 11.34 18.47 8.08
C ARG A 58 11.73 17.04 7.73
N SER A 59 12.92 16.85 7.14
CA SER A 59 13.43 15.53 6.76
C SER A 59 13.68 14.64 7.98
N ALA A 60 14.25 15.18 9.07
CA ALA A 60 14.44 14.45 10.31
C ALA A 60 13.10 14.02 10.94
N LEU A 61 12.10 14.90 10.91
CA LEU A 61 10.75 14.60 11.39
C LEU A 61 10.07 13.51 10.55
N GLN A 62 10.21 13.56 9.22
CA GLN A 62 9.67 12.51 8.34
C GLN A 62 10.38 11.17 8.57
N ALA A 63 11.70 11.16 8.68
CA ALA A 63 12.47 9.95 8.98
C ALA A 63 12.05 9.32 10.32
N ALA A 64 11.87 10.13 11.36
CA ALA A 64 11.41 9.66 12.67
C ALA A 64 9.98 9.10 12.61
N ARG A 65 9.08 9.70 11.82
CA ARG A 65 7.74 9.15 11.58
C ARG A 65 7.80 7.83 10.83
N HIS A 66 8.63 7.74 9.80
CA HIS A 66 8.82 6.50 9.05
C HIS A 66 9.38 5.39 9.94
N SER A 67 10.39 5.68 10.76
CA SER A 67 10.94 4.68 11.70
C SER A 67 9.95 4.28 12.79
N ALA A 68 9.12 5.20 13.27
CA ALA A 68 8.10 4.90 14.27
C ALA A 68 6.93 4.05 13.72
N LEU A 69 6.64 4.17 12.42
CA LEU A 69 5.61 3.38 11.74
C LEU A 69 6.14 2.03 11.24
N THR A 70 7.44 1.92 11.01
CA THR A 70 8.05 0.68 10.50
C THR A 70 8.30 -0.27 11.67
N PRO A 71 7.70 -1.46 11.68
CA PRO A 71 7.95 -2.44 12.73
C PRO A 71 9.40 -2.95 12.69
N ASP A 72 9.91 -3.35 13.85
CA ASP A 72 11.25 -3.94 13.95
C ASP A 72 11.31 -5.30 13.24
N MET A 73 12.49 -5.63 12.67
CA MET A 73 12.70 -6.87 11.93
C MET A 73 12.52 -8.12 12.79
N SER A 74 12.56 -8.01 14.12
CA SER A 74 12.23 -9.12 15.02
C SER A 74 10.80 -9.65 14.87
N TYR A 75 9.90 -8.88 14.24
CA TYR A 75 8.52 -9.28 13.97
C TYR A 75 8.40 -10.11 12.68
N ASP A 76 9.50 -10.26 11.93
CA ASP A 76 9.59 -11.18 10.81
C ASP A 76 9.72 -12.62 11.35
N ILE A 77 8.56 -13.29 11.42
CA ILE A 77 8.42 -14.65 11.94
C ILE A 77 8.73 -15.69 10.86
N ASP A 78 8.46 -15.43 9.59
CA ASP A 78 8.73 -16.38 8.51
C ASP A 78 10.11 -16.22 7.86
N GLY A 79 10.80 -15.11 8.13
CA GLY A 79 12.20 -14.85 7.79
C GLY A 79 12.40 -14.53 6.32
N ASP A 80 11.41 -13.92 5.68
CA ASP A 80 11.52 -13.49 4.28
C ASP A 80 12.25 -12.14 4.12
N GLY A 81 12.61 -11.49 5.24
CA GLY A 81 13.28 -10.20 5.29
C GLY A 81 12.31 -9.01 5.29
N PHE A 82 11.00 -9.24 5.38
CA PHE A 82 9.96 -8.23 5.39
C PHE A 82 8.87 -8.55 6.43
N VAL A 83 8.51 -7.56 7.25
CA VAL A 83 7.43 -7.76 8.23
C VAL A 83 6.07 -7.58 7.54
N SER A 84 5.41 -8.69 7.20
CA SER A 84 4.06 -8.63 6.66
C SER A 84 3.03 -8.20 7.71
N GLN A 85 1.84 -7.77 7.28
CA GLN A 85 0.75 -7.42 8.20
C GLN A 85 0.32 -8.61 9.07
N ARG A 86 0.40 -9.84 8.51
CA ARG A 86 0.11 -11.07 9.24
C ARG A 86 1.13 -11.28 10.35
N ASP A 87 2.42 -11.19 10.00
CA ASP A 87 3.50 -11.46 10.96
C ASP A 87 3.51 -10.39 12.05
N TYR A 88 3.27 -9.12 11.69
CA TYR A 88 3.07 -8.05 12.66
C TYR A 88 1.94 -8.36 13.64
N HIS A 89 0.76 -8.78 13.15
CA HIS A 89 -0.38 -9.09 14.01
C HIS A 89 -0.12 -10.31 14.90
N HIS A 90 0.61 -11.31 14.39
CA HIS A 90 0.97 -12.51 15.14
C HIS A 90 2.03 -12.21 16.21
N ALA A 91 3.14 -11.59 15.81
CA ALA A 91 4.25 -11.16 16.67
C ALA A 91 3.78 -10.22 17.79
N ARG A 92 2.88 -9.27 17.48
CA ARG A 92 2.37 -8.30 18.46
C ARG A 92 1.64 -8.93 19.65
N LYS A 93 1.10 -10.15 19.52
CA LYS A 93 0.48 -10.87 20.65
C LYS A 93 1.52 -11.25 21.71
N TRP A 94 2.76 -11.48 21.27
CA TRP A 94 3.87 -11.93 22.11
C TRP A 94 4.71 -10.76 22.67
N ASP A 95 4.57 -9.56 22.10
CA ASP A 95 5.12 -8.32 22.66
C ASP A 95 4.22 -7.77 23.80
N SER A 96 4.27 -8.45 24.95
CA SER A 96 3.49 -8.08 26.15
C SER A 96 3.86 -6.70 26.68
N GLU A 97 5.13 -6.31 26.55
CA GLU A 97 5.68 -5.05 27.07
C GLU A 97 5.42 -3.86 26.13
N ARG A 98 4.97 -4.14 24.89
CA ARG A 98 4.69 -3.13 23.85
C ARG A 98 5.91 -2.27 23.55
N ILE A 99 7.09 -2.87 23.60
CA ILE A 99 8.36 -2.19 23.31
C ILE A 99 8.49 -1.95 21.79
N GLY A 100 7.75 -2.71 20.97
CA GLY A 100 7.90 -2.67 19.52
C GLY A 100 9.03 -3.55 18.99
N LYS A 101 9.53 -4.47 19.83
CA LYS A 101 10.59 -5.43 19.51
C LYS A 101 10.41 -6.73 20.29
N LEU A 102 10.57 -7.87 19.63
CA LEU A 102 10.51 -9.18 20.28
C LEU A 102 11.88 -9.55 20.87
N THR A 103 11.86 -10.07 22.10
CA THR A 103 13.01 -10.78 22.68
C THR A 103 13.19 -12.15 22.02
N SER A 104 14.36 -12.77 22.17
CA SER A 104 14.64 -14.10 21.61
C SER A 104 13.63 -15.15 22.06
N GLN A 105 13.26 -15.14 23.34
CA GLN A 105 12.29 -16.07 23.92
C GLN A 105 10.88 -15.85 23.37
N GLN A 106 10.42 -14.60 23.29
CA GLN A 106 9.10 -14.28 22.72
C GLN A 106 9.02 -14.65 21.23
N ARG A 107 10.10 -14.41 20.49
CA ARG A 107 10.20 -14.80 19.08
C ARG A 107 10.09 -16.31 18.90
N GLU A 108 10.77 -17.09 19.74
CA GLU A 108 10.71 -18.56 19.70
C GLU A 108 9.29 -19.09 19.99
N LEU A 109 8.59 -18.48 20.95
CA LEU A 109 7.20 -18.82 21.25
C LEU A 109 6.26 -18.49 20.06
N ALA A 110 6.42 -17.30 19.46
CA ALA A 110 5.65 -16.89 18.30
C ALA A 110 5.85 -17.83 17.11
N LEU A 111 7.10 -18.22 16.85
CA LEU A 111 7.47 -19.22 15.84
C LEU A 111 6.76 -20.54 16.12
N LYS A 112 6.89 -21.07 17.34
CA LYS A 112 6.29 -22.35 17.73
C LYS A 112 4.77 -22.37 17.54
N GLU A 113 4.09 -21.26 17.86
CA GLU A 113 2.65 -21.11 17.61
C GLU A 113 2.33 -21.13 16.11
N GLU A 114 3.10 -20.41 15.29
CA GLU A 114 2.89 -20.38 13.84
C GLU A 114 3.13 -21.76 13.20
N TYR A 115 4.18 -22.47 13.62
CA TYR A 115 4.43 -23.87 13.25
C TYR A 115 3.24 -24.76 13.57
N SER A 116 2.72 -24.67 14.80
CA SER A 116 1.54 -25.41 15.23
C SER A 116 0.32 -25.08 14.36
N SER A 117 0.07 -23.79 14.11
CA SER A 117 -1.04 -23.31 13.28
C SER A 117 -0.97 -23.81 11.83
N LEU A 118 0.22 -23.75 11.22
CA LEU A 118 0.43 -24.20 9.84
C LEU A 118 0.30 -25.71 9.73
N SER A 119 0.87 -26.45 10.68
CA SER A 119 0.76 -27.91 10.71
C SER A 119 -0.68 -28.39 10.87
N ALA A 120 -1.50 -27.68 11.67
CA ALA A 120 -2.92 -27.98 11.86
C ALA A 120 -3.79 -27.65 10.64
N LYS A 121 -3.40 -26.65 9.83
CA LYS A 121 -4.14 -26.25 8.62
C LYS A 121 -3.89 -27.20 7.44
N LEU A 122 -2.81 -27.96 7.45
CA LEU A 122 -2.45 -28.90 6.39
C LEU A 122 -3.00 -30.29 6.72
N THR A 123 -4.10 -30.67 6.07
CA THR A 123 -4.68 -32.02 6.24
C THR A 123 -3.96 -33.04 5.36
N ASP A 124 -3.76 -34.26 5.87
CA ASP A 124 -3.08 -35.34 5.12
C ASP A 124 -3.77 -35.65 3.77
N SER A 125 -5.08 -35.40 3.65
CA SER A 125 -5.83 -35.55 2.40
C SER A 125 -5.44 -34.53 1.32
N GLU A 126 -5.13 -33.29 1.69
CA GLU A 126 -4.69 -32.25 0.74
C GLU A 126 -3.21 -32.42 0.35
N ILE A 127 -2.42 -33.02 1.24
CA ILE A 127 -1.00 -33.31 1.03
C ILE A 127 -0.81 -34.46 0.04
N GLY A 128 -1.72 -35.44 0.02
CA GLY A 128 -1.58 -36.70 -0.73
C GLY A 128 -1.28 -36.53 -2.23
N GLY A 129 -1.75 -35.45 -2.85
CA GLY A 129 -1.50 -35.14 -4.27
C GLY A 129 -0.25 -34.31 -4.55
N ASN A 130 0.40 -33.73 -3.54
CA ASN A 130 1.50 -32.77 -3.73
C ASN A 130 2.78 -33.24 -3.01
N THR A 131 3.74 -33.74 -3.79
CA THR A 131 5.04 -34.22 -3.28
C THR A 131 5.81 -33.14 -2.52
N ARG A 132 5.76 -31.87 -2.95
CA ARG A 132 6.40 -30.74 -2.26
C ARG A 132 5.76 -30.49 -0.89
N ALA A 133 4.43 -30.52 -0.82
CA ALA A 133 3.70 -30.37 0.44
C ALA A 133 4.08 -31.44 1.46
N ARG A 134 4.26 -32.68 1.01
CA ARG A 134 4.67 -33.81 1.85
C ARG A 134 6.09 -33.66 2.39
N VAL A 135 7.04 -33.23 1.55
CA VAL A 135 8.42 -32.98 1.98
C VAL A 135 8.47 -31.88 3.04
N ILE A 136 7.74 -30.79 2.80
CA ILE A 136 7.66 -29.68 3.77
C ILE A 136 7.02 -30.16 5.07
N MET A 137 5.93 -30.92 5.01
CA MET A 137 5.27 -31.44 6.21
C MET A 137 6.13 -32.40 7.01
N ASN A 138 6.90 -33.26 6.35
CA ASN A 138 7.87 -34.10 7.04
C ASN A 138 8.95 -33.24 7.71
N ALA A 139 9.45 -32.21 7.02
CA ALA A 139 10.41 -31.26 7.60
C ALA A 139 9.83 -30.45 8.77
N LEU A 140 8.53 -30.11 8.76
CA LEU A 140 7.85 -29.47 9.88
C LEU A 140 7.64 -30.44 11.06
N LYS A 141 7.40 -31.73 10.79
CA LYS A 141 7.17 -32.79 11.79
C LYS A 141 8.47 -33.28 12.43
N GLU A 142 9.59 -33.32 11.70
CA GLU A 142 10.90 -33.83 12.13
C GLU A 142 11.63 -32.94 13.16
N ALA A 143 10.89 -32.07 13.84
CA ALA A 143 11.29 -31.22 14.94
C ALA A 143 12.20 -30.03 14.56
N PRO A 144 12.06 -28.91 15.29
CA PRO A 144 12.59 -27.63 14.87
C PRO A 144 14.11 -27.49 15.03
N GLU A 145 14.88 -28.35 15.71
CA GLU A 145 16.28 -28.08 16.12
C GLU A 145 17.30 -27.75 14.99
N VAL A 146 16.90 -27.86 13.73
CA VAL A 146 17.72 -27.44 12.60
C VAL A 146 17.94 -25.91 12.61
N ASN A 147 19.15 -25.50 12.23
CA ASN A 147 19.64 -24.13 12.00
C ASN A 147 18.54 -23.11 11.66
N ASP A 148 18.52 -21.96 12.33
CA ASP A 148 17.54 -20.87 12.15
C ASP A 148 17.27 -20.58 10.67
N THR A 149 18.30 -20.51 9.83
CA THR A 149 18.12 -20.25 8.38
C THR A 149 17.23 -21.27 7.67
N TRP A 150 17.31 -22.54 8.07
CA TRP A 150 16.53 -23.63 7.49
C TRP A 150 15.08 -23.62 7.98
N ARG A 151 14.86 -23.21 9.24
CA ARG A 151 13.52 -23.04 9.84
C ARG A 151 12.67 -22.04 9.06
N HIS A 152 13.22 -20.85 8.81
CA HIS A 152 12.54 -19.77 8.10
C HIS A 152 12.16 -20.18 6.67
N TYR A 153 13.07 -20.84 5.94
CA TYR A 153 12.79 -21.36 4.61
C TYR A 153 11.57 -22.30 4.58
N ASN A 154 11.51 -23.26 5.51
CA ASN A 154 10.41 -24.22 5.56
C ASN A 154 9.07 -23.59 5.95
N LEU A 155 9.06 -22.58 6.83
CA LEU A 155 7.85 -21.83 7.17
C LEU A 155 7.29 -21.07 5.97
N ARG A 156 8.16 -20.36 5.26
CA ARG A 156 7.80 -19.64 4.05
C ARG A 156 7.22 -20.60 3.00
N GLU A 157 7.92 -21.70 2.76
CA GLU A 157 7.50 -22.74 1.81
C GLU A 157 6.16 -23.38 2.20
N ALA A 158 5.95 -23.68 3.49
CA ALA A 158 4.68 -24.20 4.00
C ALA A 158 3.54 -23.21 3.78
N SER A 159 3.76 -21.94 4.11
CA SER A 159 2.78 -20.86 3.90
C SER A 159 2.41 -20.71 2.42
N LEU A 160 3.41 -20.72 1.52
CA LEU A 160 3.19 -20.68 0.08
C LEU A 160 2.40 -21.88 -0.42
N VAL A 161 2.72 -23.09 0.05
CA VAL A 161 1.99 -24.30 -0.31
C VAL A 161 0.54 -24.24 0.17
N ILE A 162 0.29 -23.84 1.43
CA ILE A 162 -1.05 -23.69 1.98
C ILE A 162 -1.87 -22.68 1.18
N ASN A 163 -1.29 -21.50 0.90
CA ASN A 163 -1.97 -20.48 0.11
C ASN A 163 -2.26 -21.00 -1.30
N SER A 164 -1.32 -21.73 -1.92
CA SER A 164 -1.54 -22.34 -3.23
C SER A 164 -2.66 -23.39 -3.22
N LEU A 165 -2.79 -24.19 -2.16
CA LEU A 165 -3.83 -25.20 -2.02
C LEU A 165 -5.21 -24.56 -1.82
N LYS A 166 -5.29 -23.54 -0.95
CA LYS A 166 -6.53 -22.76 -0.71
C LYS A 166 -6.97 -21.98 -1.95
N HIS A 167 -6.02 -21.38 -2.67
CA HIS A 167 -6.35 -20.66 -3.88
C HIS A 167 -6.72 -21.60 -5.02
N LYS A 168 -6.10 -22.79 -5.15
CA LYS A 168 -6.51 -23.79 -6.14
C LYS A 168 -7.93 -24.29 -5.91
N SER A 169 -8.34 -24.56 -4.67
CA SER A 169 -9.73 -24.97 -4.39
C SER A 169 -10.72 -23.85 -4.68
N SER A 170 -10.36 -22.58 -4.39
CA SER A 170 -11.21 -21.43 -4.72
C SER A 170 -11.23 -21.09 -6.22
N GLN A 171 -10.08 -21.12 -6.91
CA GLN A 171 -9.95 -20.77 -8.33
C GLN A 171 -10.49 -21.88 -9.22
N GLN A 172 -10.26 -23.16 -8.91
CA GLN A 172 -10.98 -24.22 -9.61
C GLN A 172 -12.49 -24.13 -9.34
N ALA A 173 -12.94 -23.86 -8.12
CA ALA A 173 -14.37 -23.69 -7.87
C ALA A 173 -14.96 -22.47 -8.62
N THR A 174 -14.26 -21.32 -8.65
CA THR A 174 -14.72 -20.15 -9.41
C THR A 174 -14.58 -20.35 -10.92
N ASP A 175 -13.51 -20.96 -11.42
CA ASP A 175 -13.31 -21.20 -12.85
C ASP A 175 -14.31 -22.25 -13.37
N CYS A 176 -14.71 -23.21 -12.54
CA CYS A 176 -15.77 -24.18 -12.85
C CYS A 176 -17.18 -23.59 -12.76
N MET A 177 -17.39 -22.50 -12.01
CA MET A 177 -18.72 -21.92 -11.73
C MET A 177 -19.00 -20.60 -12.46
N SER A 178 -17.96 -19.87 -12.89
CA SER A 178 -18.09 -18.49 -13.41
C SER A 178 -17.53 -18.25 -14.81
N SER A 179 -16.88 -19.25 -15.43
CA SER A 179 -16.80 -19.23 -16.89
C SER A 179 -18.06 -19.88 -17.43
N PRO A 180 -19.00 -19.12 -18.07
CA PRO A 180 -19.77 -19.75 -19.13
C PRO A 180 -18.73 -20.42 -20.03
N ASN A 181 -18.93 -21.69 -20.38
CA ASN A 181 -18.15 -22.38 -21.40
C ASN A 181 -18.28 -21.59 -22.72
N VAL A 182 -17.61 -20.46 -22.83
CA VAL A 182 -17.28 -19.86 -24.10
C VAL A 182 -16.11 -20.72 -24.53
N PRO A 183 -16.31 -21.65 -25.49
CA PRO A 183 -15.20 -22.43 -26.00
C PRO A 183 -14.12 -21.42 -26.38
N VAL A 184 -12.91 -21.58 -25.82
CA VAL A 184 -11.72 -20.85 -26.27
C VAL A 184 -11.77 -20.91 -27.78
N ASN A 185 -11.93 -19.75 -28.44
CA ASN A 185 -12.15 -19.60 -29.88
C ASN A 185 -11.27 -20.60 -30.61
N SER A 186 -11.82 -21.78 -30.87
CA SER A 186 -11.09 -22.89 -31.43
C SER A 186 -11.24 -22.68 -32.90
N GLY A 187 -10.10 -22.61 -33.60
CA GLY A 187 -10.14 -22.50 -35.05
C GLY A 187 -10.96 -23.67 -35.63
N PRO A 188 -11.43 -23.54 -36.88
CA PRO A 188 -12.10 -24.64 -37.56
C PRO A 188 -11.29 -25.94 -37.41
N GLY A 189 -11.85 -26.91 -36.68
CA GLY A 189 -11.18 -28.17 -36.33
C GLY A 189 -10.73 -28.34 -34.87
N GLY A 190 -11.12 -27.47 -33.94
CA GLY A 190 -10.91 -27.71 -32.49
C GLY A 190 -9.46 -27.51 -32.01
N ARG A 191 -8.56 -27.04 -32.88
CA ARG A 191 -7.17 -26.74 -32.52
C ARG A 191 -7.08 -25.34 -31.90
N ALA A 192 -6.27 -25.21 -30.85
CA ALA A 192 -5.94 -23.92 -30.26
C ALA A 192 -5.31 -23.01 -31.33
N LEU A 193 -5.77 -21.75 -31.39
CA LEU A 193 -5.23 -20.76 -32.32
C LEU A 193 -3.76 -20.50 -32.01
N THR A 194 -2.94 -20.45 -33.07
CA THR A 194 -1.56 -19.99 -32.94
C THR A 194 -1.53 -18.51 -32.54
N ARG A 195 -0.43 -18.04 -31.94
CA ARG A 195 -0.26 -16.63 -31.57
C ARG A 195 -0.48 -15.67 -32.75
N ALA A 196 -0.03 -16.05 -33.94
CA ALA A 196 -0.23 -15.26 -35.15
C ALA A 196 -1.72 -15.14 -35.51
N GLN A 197 -2.48 -16.23 -35.41
CA GLN A 197 -3.92 -16.23 -35.65
C GLN A 197 -4.69 -15.42 -34.61
N MET A 198 -4.30 -15.51 -33.32
CA MET A 198 -4.92 -14.67 -32.28
C MET A 198 -4.70 -13.18 -32.55
N LEU A 199 -3.50 -12.79 -33.01
CA LEU A 199 -3.22 -11.40 -33.38
C LEU A 199 -3.97 -10.95 -34.63
N ALA A 200 -4.16 -11.84 -35.61
CA ALA A 200 -4.96 -11.55 -36.81
C ALA A 200 -6.44 -11.34 -36.45
N ASN A 201 -7.03 -12.25 -35.67
CA ASN A 201 -8.41 -12.12 -35.19
C ASN A 201 -8.61 -10.82 -34.41
N ARG A 202 -7.65 -10.46 -33.54
CA ARG A 202 -7.73 -9.21 -32.78
C ARG A 202 -7.67 -7.97 -33.67
N ARG A 203 -6.90 -8.00 -34.77
CA ARG A 203 -6.87 -6.91 -35.75
C ARG A 203 -8.22 -6.78 -36.48
N GLU A 204 -8.84 -7.91 -36.82
CA GLU A 204 -10.17 -7.91 -37.44
C GLU A 204 -11.24 -7.37 -36.49
N GLU A 205 -11.19 -7.74 -35.21
CA GLU A 205 -12.07 -7.19 -34.16
C GLU A 205 -11.96 -5.66 -34.10
N TYR A 206 -10.75 -5.10 -34.04
CA TYR A 206 -10.55 -3.64 -34.04
C TYR A 206 -11.09 -2.96 -35.29
N VAL A 207 -10.92 -3.56 -36.47
CA VAL A 207 -11.46 -3.02 -37.73
C VAL A 207 -12.99 -3.03 -37.71
N ASN A 208 -13.59 -4.09 -37.19
CA ASN A 208 -15.06 -4.21 -37.10
C ASN A 208 -15.65 -3.23 -36.09
N GLU A 209 -15.00 -3.03 -34.95
CA GLU A 209 -15.40 -2.02 -33.96
C GLU A 209 -15.26 -0.60 -34.53
N ALA A 210 -14.18 -0.32 -35.26
CA ALA A 210 -13.99 0.97 -35.92
C ALA A 210 -15.07 1.24 -36.99
N LYS A 211 -15.48 0.23 -37.75
CA LYS A 211 -16.61 0.35 -38.68
C LYS A 211 -17.94 0.58 -37.97
N ALA A 212 -18.24 -0.22 -36.94
CA ALA A 212 -19.48 -0.09 -36.19
C ALA A 212 -19.62 1.28 -35.50
N THR A 213 -18.50 1.85 -35.03
CA THR A 213 -18.48 3.20 -34.44
C THR A 213 -18.68 4.28 -35.51
N ALA A 214 -18.06 4.16 -36.68
CA ALA A 214 -18.29 5.06 -37.81
C ALA A 214 -19.77 5.05 -38.27
N ASP A 215 -20.39 3.88 -38.36
CA ASP A 215 -21.79 3.74 -38.75
C ASP A 215 -22.76 4.38 -37.73
N ARG A 216 -22.45 4.26 -36.43
CA ARG A 216 -23.22 4.94 -35.37
C ARG A 216 -23.14 6.46 -35.52
N ILE A 217 -21.94 7.00 -35.72
CA ILE A 217 -21.73 8.44 -35.93
C ILE A 217 -22.47 8.92 -37.18
N ALA A 218 -22.40 8.18 -38.29
CA ALA A 218 -23.09 8.53 -39.53
C ALA A 218 -24.62 8.56 -39.35
N LYS A 219 -25.16 7.65 -38.53
CA LYS A 219 -26.60 7.60 -38.22
C LYS A 219 -27.06 8.76 -37.34
N ASP A 220 -26.21 9.24 -36.42
CA ASP A 220 -26.55 10.37 -35.54
C ASP A 220 -26.50 11.74 -36.25
N ILE A 221 -25.83 11.82 -37.41
CA ILE A 221 -25.71 13.05 -38.23
C ILE A 221 -26.90 13.21 -39.21
N MET A 222 -27.58 12.12 -39.57
CA MET A 222 -28.73 12.11 -40.49
C MET A 222 -30.05 12.27 -39.75
#